data_AF-A0A9E0PX19-F1
#
_entry.id   AF-A0A9E0PX19-F1
#
_cell.length_a   1.000
_cell.length_b   1.000
_cell.length_c   1.000
_cell.angle_alpha   90.00
_cell.angle_beta   90.00
_cell.angle_gamma   90.00
#
_symmetry.space_group_name_H-M   'P 1'
#
loop_
_entity.id
_entity.type
_entity.pdbx_description
1 polymer ?
#
loop_
_entity_poly.entity_id
_entity_poly.type
_entity_poly.pdbx_seq_one_letter_code
_entity_poly.pdbx_strand_id
1 'polypeptide(L)'
;MMRQILNSFFLSISIAMVALSFCLALPVSLVLPAQCAPSVQTQVEKPKAEIVEQLEQVVRQDPQNFTAHFKLGRAMMDAGRFRKAEENFLACTLLNPKSNAGRFGMAEVYEHTGKFADAILVYKQILSRSPVAEIDQYRVQLAMQRLSYYHSLGDANSPQYVFANDFSDKHGWKKSAFPLRIAIWSDPELKELKEPFHQDVVRAFERWQIASGGKTTFKIVSDQKSADIVCKLVRVMRGSKRSGLGEKAGETALQWDDSSDDIVKWSRIEIFWDERYNLVKLEACVLHEVGHALGLNHSSNPHDIMFPLAHPPYAAILSERDKNSLKAIYEK
;
A
#
# COMPACT_ATOMS: atom_id res chain seq x y z
N MET A 1 66.92 30.20 47.38
CA MET A 1 65.46 30.10 47.11
C MET A 1 65.18 28.61 46.86
N MET A 2 64.56 27.91 47.84
CA MET A 2 64.06 26.51 47.89
C MET A 2 65.01 25.38 47.39
N ARG A 3 65.67 24.48 48.17
CA ARG A 3 65.30 23.62 49.34
C ARG A 3 64.01 22.81 49.06
N GLN A 4 63.89 21.47 49.11
CA GLN A 4 64.50 20.39 49.93
C GLN A 4 64.07 18.98 49.39
N ILE A 5 64.95 17.95 49.39
CA ILE A 5 64.96 16.70 50.22
C ILE A 5 63.94 15.60 49.77
N LEU A 6 64.34 14.46 49.17
CA LEU A 6 64.93 13.21 49.74
C LEU A 6 64.05 12.51 50.81
N ASN A 7 63.57 11.28 50.52
CA ASN A 7 63.86 10.07 51.33
C ASN A 7 62.79 8.97 51.17
N SER A 8 63.27 7.84 50.68
CA SER A 8 62.77 6.48 50.83
C SER A 8 63.22 5.86 52.16
N PHE A 9 62.33 5.31 52.99
CA PHE A 9 62.57 4.34 54.09
C PHE A 9 61.17 3.87 54.57
N PHE A 10 60.82 2.65 55.00
CA PHE A 10 61.39 1.29 55.06
C PHE A 10 60.29 0.41 55.75
N LEU A 11 60.32 -0.92 55.56
CA LEU A 11 59.88 -2.01 56.49
C LEU A 11 58.43 -1.98 57.08
N SER A 12 57.54 -2.93 56.73
CA SER A 12 57.42 -4.33 57.20
C SER A 12 56.73 -4.52 58.57
N ILE A 13 56.02 -5.66 58.70
CA ILE A 13 55.69 -6.46 59.90
C ILE A 13 54.18 -6.51 60.28
N SER A 14 53.62 -7.68 59.91
CA SER A 14 52.89 -8.68 60.72
C SER A 14 51.50 -8.45 61.35
N ILE A 15 50.62 -9.39 60.93
CA ILE A 15 49.83 -10.35 61.74
C ILE A 15 48.75 -9.81 62.71
N ALA A 16 47.51 -9.99 62.24
CA ALA A 16 46.31 -10.57 62.88
C ALA A 16 46.04 -10.37 64.39
N MET A 17 44.85 -9.82 64.71
CA MET A 17 43.96 -10.40 65.72
C MET A 17 42.50 -9.92 65.60
N VAL A 18 41.62 -10.84 66.00
CA VAL A 18 40.15 -10.94 65.94
C VAL A 18 39.42 -9.97 66.88
N ALA A 19 38.24 -9.43 66.49
CA ALA A 19 37.01 -9.40 67.32
C ALA A 19 35.80 -8.73 66.62
N LEU A 20 34.63 -9.33 66.87
CA LEU A 20 33.27 -9.04 66.40
C LEU A 20 32.72 -7.62 66.70
N SER A 21 31.95 -7.04 65.78
CA SER A 21 30.54 -6.66 66.00
C SER A 21 29.85 -6.01 64.79
N PHE A 22 28.70 -6.58 64.41
CA PHE A 22 27.48 -5.99 63.84
C PHE A 22 27.53 -4.61 63.16
N CYS A 23 27.29 -4.56 61.84
CA CYS A 23 26.13 -3.88 61.23
C CYS A 23 26.17 -3.90 59.68
N LEU A 24 25.06 -4.35 59.09
CA LEU A 24 24.40 -3.84 57.88
C LEU A 24 25.27 -3.39 56.68
N ALA A 25 25.33 -4.23 55.65
CA ALA A 25 25.08 -3.89 54.23
C ALA A 25 25.45 -5.09 53.34
N LEU A 26 24.48 -5.70 52.65
CA LEU A 26 24.77 -6.60 51.53
C LEU A 26 24.79 -5.78 50.24
N PRO A 27 25.88 -5.82 49.44
CA PRO A 27 25.89 -5.24 48.13
C PRO A 27 25.40 -6.22 47.07
N VAL A 28 24.80 -5.60 46.07
CA VAL A 28 24.45 -6.05 44.72
C VAL A 28 25.53 -6.95 44.11
N SER A 29 25.10 -8.09 43.54
CA SER A 29 25.47 -8.66 42.23
C SER A 29 25.54 -10.18 42.27
N LEU A 30 24.48 -10.86 41.85
CA LEU A 30 24.59 -12.20 41.28
C LEU A 30 23.84 -12.22 39.95
N VAL A 31 24.60 -12.15 38.86
CA VAL A 31 24.12 -12.41 37.50
C VAL A 31 23.92 -13.93 37.39
N LEU A 32 22.69 -14.37 37.15
CA LEU A 32 22.40 -15.71 36.64
C LEU A 32 22.15 -15.62 35.13
N PRO A 33 22.64 -16.57 34.32
CA PRO A 33 22.42 -16.55 32.88
C PRO A 33 20.98 -16.93 32.57
N ALA A 34 20.31 -16.10 31.76
CA ALA A 34 19.00 -16.41 31.21
C ALA A 34 19.12 -17.65 30.32
N GLN A 35 18.41 -18.71 30.68
CA GLN A 35 18.24 -19.90 29.85
C GLN A 35 17.47 -19.51 28.59
N CYS A 36 18.04 -19.84 27.42
CA CYS A 36 17.40 -19.77 26.12
C CYS A 36 16.08 -20.55 26.13
N ALA A 37 14.96 -19.85 25.91
CA ALA A 37 13.75 -20.48 25.39
C ALA A 37 13.98 -20.90 23.93
N PRO A 38 13.38 -22.01 23.46
CA PRO A 38 13.57 -22.47 22.08
C PRO A 38 12.97 -21.46 21.10
N SER A 39 13.76 -21.13 20.08
CA SER A 39 13.37 -20.34 18.93
C SER A 39 12.10 -20.90 18.28
N VAL A 40 11.00 -20.17 18.41
CA VAL A 40 9.91 -20.24 17.43
C VAL A 40 10.55 -19.85 16.10
N GLN A 41 10.66 -20.82 15.20
CA GLN A 41 11.05 -20.58 13.82
C GLN A 41 9.97 -19.70 13.19
N THR A 42 10.18 -18.38 13.25
CA THR A 42 9.55 -17.46 12.32
C THR A 42 9.92 -17.95 10.93
N GLN A 43 8.91 -18.31 10.13
CA GLN A 43 9.09 -18.45 8.70
C GLN A 43 9.55 -17.08 8.20
N VAL A 44 10.85 -16.93 8.03
CA VAL A 44 11.46 -15.81 7.36
C VAL A 44 10.87 -15.81 5.95
N GLU A 45 10.02 -14.83 5.65
CA GLU A 45 9.67 -14.54 4.26
C GLU A 45 10.98 -14.26 3.53
N LYS A 46 11.43 -15.23 2.73
CA LYS A 46 12.60 -15.06 1.88
C LYS A 46 12.37 -13.84 0.99
N PRO A 47 13.33 -12.91 0.88
CA PRO A 47 13.19 -11.75 0.01
C PRO A 47 12.84 -12.21 -1.40
N LYS A 48 11.88 -11.54 -2.06
CA LYS A 48 11.33 -11.93 -3.39
C LYS A 48 12.41 -12.29 -4.43
N ALA A 49 13.58 -11.66 -4.35
CA ALA A 49 14.73 -11.95 -5.22
C ALA A 49 15.32 -13.36 -5.00
N GLU A 50 15.41 -13.83 -3.76
CA GLU A 50 15.95 -15.15 -3.41
C GLU A 50 15.02 -16.28 -3.90
N ILE A 51 13.69 -16.06 -3.86
CA ILE A 51 12.69 -17.00 -4.36
C ILE A 51 12.80 -17.16 -5.89
N VAL A 52 12.97 -16.04 -6.60
CA VAL A 52 13.15 -16.07 -8.06
C VAL A 52 14.41 -16.84 -8.44
N GLU A 53 15.55 -16.55 -7.78
CA GLU A 53 16.82 -17.23 -8.08
C GLU A 53 16.75 -18.74 -7.84
N GLN A 54 16.14 -19.17 -6.73
CA GLN A 54 15.92 -20.57 -6.42
C GLN A 54 15.04 -21.26 -7.47
N LEU A 55 13.94 -20.62 -7.88
CA LEU A 55 13.05 -21.17 -8.90
C LEU A 55 13.68 -21.21 -10.29
N GLU A 56 14.51 -20.22 -10.65
CA GLU A 56 15.29 -20.26 -11.88
C GLU A 56 16.29 -21.41 -11.89
N GLN A 57 16.92 -21.73 -10.75
CA GLN A 57 17.78 -22.90 -10.65
C GLN A 57 17.01 -24.20 -10.85
N VAL A 58 15.82 -24.32 -10.26
CA VAL A 58 14.96 -25.50 -10.45
C VAL A 58 14.57 -25.65 -11.92
N VAL A 59 14.17 -24.57 -12.59
CA VAL A 59 13.83 -24.59 -14.02
C VAL A 59 15.05 -24.93 -14.89
N ARG A 60 16.26 -24.46 -14.52
CA ARG A 60 17.50 -24.84 -15.23
C ARG A 60 17.82 -26.33 -15.08
N GLN A 61 17.58 -26.91 -13.91
CA GLN A 61 17.84 -28.32 -13.63
C GLN A 61 16.77 -29.24 -14.24
N ASP A 62 15.51 -28.80 -14.24
CA ASP A 62 14.38 -29.52 -14.81
C ASP A 62 13.50 -28.57 -15.64
N PRO A 63 13.83 -28.38 -16.93
CA PRO A 63 13.07 -27.51 -17.84
C PRO A 63 11.66 -28.04 -18.14
N GLN A 64 11.32 -29.27 -17.77
CA GLN A 64 9.99 -29.83 -17.95
C GLN A 64 9.12 -29.71 -16.70
N ASN A 65 9.62 -29.05 -15.66
CA ASN A 65 8.91 -28.89 -14.41
C ASN A 65 7.80 -27.84 -14.50
N PHE A 66 6.58 -28.31 -14.78
CA PHE A 66 5.39 -27.45 -14.85
C PHE A 66 5.22 -26.57 -13.61
N THR A 67 5.39 -27.15 -12.41
CA THR A 67 5.18 -26.45 -11.14
C THR A 67 6.23 -25.36 -10.92
N ALA A 68 7.49 -25.63 -11.26
CA ALA A 68 8.57 -24.64 -11.15
C ALA A 68 8.34 -23.47 -12.10
N HIS A 69 7.97 -23.74 -13.36
CA HIS A 69 7.59 -22.69 -14.31
C HIS A 69 6.41 -21.86 -13.83
N PHE A 70 5.36 -22.49 -13.28
CA PHE A 70 4.20 -21.75 -12.79
C PHE A 70 4.56 -20.83 -11.62
N LYS A 71 5.30 -21.37 -10.63
CA LYS A 71 5.77 -20.59 -9.47
C LYS A 71 6.73 -19.47 -9.89
N LEU A 72 7.62 -19.73 -10.85
CA LEU A 72 8.55 -18.73 -11.38
C LEU A 72 7.78 -17.62 -12.10
N GLY A 73 6.77 -17.97 -12.90
CA GLY A 73 5.87 -17.01 -13.54
C GLY A 73 5.18 -16.09 -12.51
N ARG A 74 4.62 -16.67 -11.44
CA ARG A 74 4.01 -15.90 -10.33
C ARG A 74 5.02 -14.98 -9.66
N ALA A 75 6.20 -15.49 -9.30
CA ALA A 75 7.24 -14.70 -8.67
C ALA A 75 7.75 -13.56 -9.57
N MET A 76 7.83 -13.80 -10.89
CA MET A 76 8.18 -12.76 -11.87
C MET A 76 7.08 -11.70 -12.00
N MET A 77 5.80 -12.05 -11.94
CA MET A 77 4.70 -11.07 -11.88
C MET A 77 4.78 -10.21 -10.62
N ASP A 78 4.98 -10.83 -9.45
CA ASP A 78 5.07 -10.14 -8.15
C ASP A 78 6.29 -9.23 -8.05
N ALA A 79 7.28 -9.45 -8.93
CA ALA A 79 8.48 -8.63 -9.12
C ALA A 79 8.35 -7.62 -10.30
N GLY A 80 7.18 -7.52 -10.94
CA GLY A 80 6.91 -6.60 -12.06
C GLY A 80 7.59 -6.98 -13.39
N ARG A 81 8.19 -8.17 -13.49
CA ARG A 81 8.87 -8.66 -14.71
C ARG A 81 7.89 -9.41 -15.62
N PHE A 82 6.88 -8.68 -16.11
CA PHE A 82 5.73 -9.26 -16.84
C PHE A 82 6.11 -10.08 -18.08
N ARG A 83 7.09 -9.65 -18.87
CA ARG A 83 7.57 -10.42 -20.04
C ARG A 83 8.13 -11.80 -19.65
N LYS A 84 8.96 -11.85 -18.60
CA LYS A 84 9.53 -13.11 -18.10
C LYS A 84 8.45 -14.00 -17.46
N ALA A 85 7.44 -13.38 -16.84
CA ALA A 85 6.30 -14.11 -16.32
C ALA A 85 5.51 -14.79 -17.45
N GLU A 86 5.21 -14.04 -18.51
CA GLU A 86 4.54 -14.55 -19.71
C GLU A 86 5.29 -15.74 -20.32
N GLU A 87 6.61 -15.64 -20.49
CA GLU A 87 7.46 -16.73 -21.00
C GLU A 87 7.33 -18.01 -20.16
N ASN A 88 7.28 -17.88 -18.83
CA ASN A 88 7.11 -19.01 -17.92
C ASN A 88 5.71 -19.60 -17.93
N PHE A 89 4.67 -18.76 -18.03
CA PHE A 89 3.30 -19.26 -18.17
C PHE A 89 3.06 -19.89 -19.53
N LEU A 90 3.69 -19.39 -20.60
CA LEU A 90 3.71 -20.03 -21.91
C LEU A 90 4.32 -21.42 -21.80
N ALA A 91 5.46 -21.58 -21.12
CA ALA A 91 6.05 -22.89 -20.86
C ALA A 91 5.06 -23.83 -20.12
N CYS A 92 4.30 -23.34 -19.14
CA CYS A 92 3.23 -24.13 -18.50
C CYS A 92 2.18 -24.62 -19.51
N THR A 93 1.77 -23.78 -20.46
CA THR A 93 0.78 -24.19 -21.48
C THR A 93 1.32 -25.24 -22.45
N LEU A 94 2.64 -25.26 -22.70
CA LEU A 94 3.31 -26.27 -23.52
C LEU A 94 3.48 -27.59 -22.76
N LEU A 95 3.89 -27.52 -21.49
CA LEU A 95 4.15 -28.69 -20.64
C LEU A 95 2.87 -29.42 -20.22
N ASN A 96 1.80 -28.69 -19.94
CA ASN A 96 0.49 -29.28 -19.66
C ASN A 96 -0.61 -28.53 -20.41
N PRO A 97 -0.85 -28.89 -21.69
CA PRO A 97 -1.87 -28.24 -22.51
C PRO A 97 -3.28 -28.35 -21.96
N LYS A 98 -3.56 -29.39 -21.15
CA LYS A 98 -4.87 -29.63 -20.52
C LYS A 98 -5.16 -28.69 -19.35
N SER A 99 -4.13 -28.28 -18.61
CA SER A 99 -4.26 -27.34 -17.51
C SER A 99 -4.52 -25.92 -18.02
N ASN A 100 -5.38 -25.18 -17.32
CA ASN A 100 -5.62 -23.76 -17.58
C ASN A 100 -4.72 -22.84 -16.75
N ALA A 101 -3.89 -23.35 -15.84
CA ALA A 101 -3.10 -22.51 -14.95
C ALA A 101 -2.14 -21.56 -15.70
N GLY A 102 -1.45 -22.08 -16.75
CA GLY A 102 -0.63 -21.23 -17.62
C GLY A 102 -1.44 -20.17 -18.36
N ARG A 103 -2.65 -20.53 -18.85
CA ARG A 103 -3.54 -19.57 -19.53
C ARG A 103 -4.04 -18.49 -18.58
N PHE A 104 -4.43 -18.83 -17.35
CA PHE A 104 -4.76 -17.84 -16.34
C PHE A 104 -3.58 -16.92 -16.03
N GLY A 105 -2.37 -17.47 -15.86
CA GLY A 105 -1.18 -16.67 -15.65
C GLY A 105 -0.91 -15.68 -16.79
N MET A 106 -1.06 -16.11 -18.05
CA MET A 106 -0.94 -15.22 -19.22
C MET A 106 -2.02 -14.14 -19.24
N ALA A 107 -3.28 -14.51 -18.99
CA ALA A 107 -4.39 -13.55 -18.95
C ALA A 107 -4.18 -12.50 -17.86
N GLU A 108 -3.75 -12.90 -16.66
CA GLU A 108 -3.43 -11.99 -15.56
C GLU A 108 -2.22 -11.09 -15.91
N VAL A 109 -1.19 -11.60 -16.59
CA VAL A 109 -0.10 -10.76 -17.12
C VAL A 109 -0.64 -9.70 -18.08
N TYR A 110 -1.56 -10.06 -18.97
CA TYR A 110 -2.19 -9.11 -19.89
C TYR A 110 -3.06 -8.09 -19.19
N GLU A 111 -3.81 -8.48 -18.15
CA GLU A 111 -4.53 -7.53 -17.30
C GLU A 111 -3.58 -6.54 -16.62
N HIS A 112 -2.50 -7.03 -16.01
CA HIS A 112 -1.51 -6.19 -15.32
C HIS A 112 -0.73 -5.26 -16.26
N THR A 113 -0.68 -5.58 -17.56
CA THR A 113 -0.02 -4.77 -18.58
C THR A 113 -0.99 -3.95 -19.43
N GLY A 114 -2.28 -3.93 -19.07
CA GLY A 114 -3.31 -3.16 -19.78
C GLY A 114 -3.73 -3.73 -21.14
N LYS A 115 -3.25 -4.92 -21.52
CA LYS A 115 -3.57 -5.61 -22.76
C LYS A 115 -4.90 -6.37 -22.65
N PHE A 116 -5.97 -5.64 -22.36
CA PHE A 116 -7.26 -6.26 -22.03
C PHE A 116 -7.88 -7.08 -23.18
N ALA A 117 -7.67 -6.67 -24.44
CA ALA A 117 -8.10 -7.45 -25.59
C ALA A 117 -7.45 -8.85 -25.62
N ASP A 118 -6.15 -8.92 -25.34
CA ASP A 118 -5.40 -10.18 -25.27
C ASP A 118 -5.86 -11.03 -24.06
N ALA A 119 -6.09 -10.41 -22.90
CA ALA A 119 -6.65 -11.09 -21.74
C ALA A 119 -8.02 -11.73 -22.05
N ILE A 120 -8.92 -10.99 -22.72
CA ILE A 120 -10.24 -11.49 -23.14
C ILE A 120 -10.09 -12.67 -24.11
N LEU A 121 -9.15 -12.63 -25.05
CA LEU A 121 -8.91 -13.74 -25.97
C LEU A 121 -8.46 -15.00 -25.22
N VAL A 122 -7.54 -14.87 -24.26
CA VAL A 122 -7.09 -16.01 -23.45
C VAL A 122 -8.22 -16.57 -22.58
N TYR A 123 -9.07 -15.71 -22.01
CA TYR A 123 -10.24 -16.14 -21.26
C TYR A 123 -11.28 -16.87 -22.11
N LYS A 124 -11.54 -16.39 -23.34
CA LYS A 124 -12.39 -17.11 -24.31
C LYS A 124 -11.81 -18.47 -24.67
N GLN A 125 -10.48 -18.57 -24.80
CA GLN A 125 -9.83 -19.86 -25.02
C GLN A 125 -10.09 -20.82 -23.86
N ILE A 126 -9.98 -20.37 -22.60
CA ILE A 126 -10.30 -21.21 -21.43
C ILE A 126 -11.75 -21.74 -21.49
N LEU A 127 -12.72 -20.89 -21.80
CA LEU A 127 -14.13 -21.28 -21.91
C LEU A 127 -14.45 -22.19 -23.10
N SER A 128 -13.64 -22.16 -24.16
CA SER A 128 -13.85 -23.00 -25.34
C SER A 128 -13.38 -24.46 -25.15
N ARG A 129 -12.72 -24.80 -24.04
CA ARG A 129 -12.14 -26.12 -23.80
C ARG A 129 -13.16 -27.06 -23.18
N SER A 130 -13.60 -28.09 -23.89
CA SER A 130 -14.56 -29.07 -23.34
C SER A 130 -13.87 -30.25 -22.65
N PRO A 131 -14.30 -30.65 -21.44
CA PRO A 131 -15.17 -29.90 -20.51
C PRO A 131 -14.42 -28.77 -19.79
N VAL A 132 -15.08 -27.64 -19.55
CA VAL A 132 -14.57 -26.56 -18.69
C VAL A 132 -14.94 -26.89 -17.25
N ALA A 133 -14.00 -26.81 -16.32
CA ALA A 133 -14.32 -26.95 -14.91
C ALA A 133 -15.18 -25.76 -14.43
N GLU A 134 -16.20 -26.02 -13.62
CA GLU A 134 -17.11 -24.97 -13.10
C GLU A 134 -16.34 -23.83 -12.40
N ILE A 135 -15.29 -24.17 -11.65
CA ILE A 135 -14.39 -23.20 -11.00
C ILE A 135 -13.69 -22.28 -12.01
N ASP A 136 -13.28 -22.80 -13.17
CA ASP A 136 -12.62 -22.02 -14.22
C ASP A 136 -13.64 -21.14 -14.94
N GLN A 137 -14.85 -21.66 -15.18
CA GLN A 137 -15.96 -20.88 -15.75
C GLN A 137 -16.31 -19.68 -14.87
N TYR A 138 -16.46 -19.90 -13.56
CA TYR A 138 -16.74 -18.84 -12.59
C TYR A 138 -15.62 -17.78 -12.57
N ARG A 139 -14.35 -18.22 -12.51
CA ARG A 139 -13.19 -17.32 -12.51
C ARG A 139 -13.12 -16.47 -13.78
N VAL A 140 -13.33 -17.09 -14.94
CA VAL A 140 -13.35 -16.37 -16.22
C VAL A 140 -14.51 -15.39 -16.26
N GLN A 141 -15.70 -15.77 -15.82
CA GLN A 141 -16.86 -14.90 -15.85
C GLN A 141 -16.66 -13.65 -14.99
N LEU A 142 -16.08 -13.80 -13.79
CA LEU A 142 -15.72 -12.67 -12.93
C LEU A 142 -14.66 -11.77 -13.59
N ALA A 143 -13.62 -12.35 -14.18
CA ALA A 143 -12.58 -11.60 -14.88
C ALA A 143 -13.12 -10.86 -16.11
N MET A 144 -13.97 -11.50 -16.91
CA MET A 144 -14.62 -10.90 -18.08
C MET A 144 -15.62 -9.82 -17.69
N GLN A 145 -16.36 -9.97 -16.59
CA GLN A 145 -17.25 -8.92 -16.07
C GLN A 145 -16.43 -7.69 -15.66
N ARG A 146 -15.31 -7.89 -14.95
CA ARG A 146 -14.37 -6.84 -14.58
C ARG A 146 -13.73 -6.17 -15.80
N LEU A 147 -13.33 -6.93 -16.81
CA LEU A 147 -12.75 -6.39 -18.05
C LEU A 147 -13.78 -5.70 -18.94
N SER A 148 -15.01 -6.20 -18.98
CA SER A 148 -16.13 -5.54 -19.66
C SER A 148 -16.47 -4.22 -18.98
N TYR A 149 -16.40 -4.19 -17.64
CA TYR A 149 -16.50 -2.95 -16.87
C TYR A 149 -15.36 -2.00 -17.24
N TYR A 150 -14.09 -2.43 -17.23
CA TYR A 150 -12.97 -1.59 -17.67
C TYR A 150 -13.08 -1.12 -19.13
N HIS A 151 -13.52 -1.97 -20.05
CA HIS A 151 -13.75 -1.61 -21.46
C HIS A 151 -14.89 -0.60 -21.62
N SER A 152 -15.95 -0.72 -20.81
CA SER A 152 -17.05 0.25 -20.78
C SER A 152 -16.66 1.63 -20.23
N LEU A 153 -15.50 1.73 -19.58
CA LEU A 153 -14.95 2.95 -18.99
C LEU A 153 -13.92 3.68 -19.88
N GLY A 154 -13.72 3.25 -21.13
CA GLY A 154 -12.90 3.92 -22.14
C GLY A 154 -11.42 3.50 -22.23
N ASP A 155 -10.82 3.73 -23.40
CA ASP A 155 -9.49 3.23 -23.83
C ASP A 155 -8.31 3.79 -23.01
N ALA A 156 -7.60 2.91 -22.31
CA ALA A 156 -6.43 3.20 -21.47
C ALA A 156 -5.21 3.79 -22.22
N ASN A 157 -5.21 3.76 -23.56
CA ASN A 157 -4.14 4.30 -24.41
C ASN A 157 -4.51 5.60 -25.13
N SER A 158 -5.69 6.18 -24.89
CA SER A 158 -6.08 7.42 -25.57
C SER A 158 -5.36 8.65 -24.98
N PRO A 159 -4.61 9.44 -25.77
CA PRO A 159 -4.15 10.74 -25.34
C PRO A 159 -5.32 11.71 -25.49
N GLN A 160 -6.16 11.87 -24.47
CA GLN A 160 -7.21 12.88 -24.53
C GLN A 160 -7.53 13.48 -23.18
N TYR A 161 -7.18 14.76 -23.09
CA TYR A 161 -7.96 15.81 -22.44
C TYR A 161 -9.36 15.36 -22.03
N VAL A 162 -9.68 15.57 -20.75
CA VAL A 162 -10.97 15.19 -20.21
C VAL A 162 -11.97 16.34 -20.41
N PHE A 163 -13.02 16.14 -21.24
CA PHE A 163 -14.39 15.86 -20.77
C PHE A 163 -15.49 15.93 -21.84
N ALA A 164 -16.41 14.95 -21.77
CA ALA A 164 -17.84 15.21 -21.97
C ALA A 164 -18.72 14.30 -21.09
N ASN A 165 -18.38 13.01 -20.88
CA ASN A 165 -19.29 12.06 -20.23
C ASN A 165 -18.77 11.31 -18.97
N ASP A 166 -17.48 11.38 -18.62
CA ASP A 166 -16.96 10.66 -17.43
C ASP A 166 -17.30 11.36 -16.08
N PHE A 167 -17.71 12.64 -16.11
CA PHE A 167 -17.92 13.50 -14.94
C PHE A 167 -19.24 14.24 -15.08
N SER A 168 -20.32 13.51 -15.39
CA SER A 168 -21.67 14.08 -15.50
C SER A 168 -22.11 14.78 -14.21
N ASP A 169 -21.54 14.38 -13.07
CA ASP A 169 -21.88 14.91 -11.76
C ASP A 169 -20.65 15.61 -11.18
N LYS A 170 -20.47 16.89 -11.55
CA LYS A 170 -19.36 17.71 -11.05
C LYS A 170 -19.67 18.14 -9.63
N HIS A 171 -18.98 17.53 -8.69
CA HIS A 171 -19.08 17.87 -7.29
C HIS A 171 -17.80 18.55 -6.80
N GLY A 172 -17.92 19.53 -5.91
CA GLY A 172 -16.73 20.21 -5.39
C GLY A 172 -17.02 21.27 -4.34
N TRP A 173 -15.96 21.86 -3.81
CA TRP A 173 -16.07 22.92 -2.82
C TRP A 173 -16.34 24.28 -3.49
N LYS A 174 -17.17 25.12 -2.86
CA LYS A 174 -17.30 26.53 -3.26
C LYS A 174 -15.92 27.20 -3.20
N LYS A 175 -15.59 28.05 -4.18
CA LYS A 175 -14.31 28.80 -4.17
C LYS A 175 -14.08 29.58 -2.87
N SER A 176 -15.14 30.13 -2.28
CA SER A 176 -15.10 30.86 -1.02
C SER A 176 -14.85 30.00 0.22
N ALA A 177 -14.90 28.67 0.09
CA ALA A 177 -14.58 27.75 1.19
C ALA A 177 -13.06 27.62 1.43
N PHE A 178 -12.24 27.96 0.43
CA PHE A 178 -10.79 27.88 0.54
C PHE A 178 -10.21 29.07 1.33
N PRO A 179 -9.21 28.86 2.20
CA PRO A 179 -8.52 27.59 2.47
C PRO A 179 -9.34 26.64 3.35
N LEU A 180 -9.43 25.36 2.94
CA LEU A 180 -10.10 24.32 3.71
C LEU A 180 -9.34 24.04 5.00
N ARG A 181 -10.07 23.86 6.11
CA ARG A 181 -9.54 23.49 7.42
C ARG A 181 -9.48 21.98 7.52
N ILE A 182 -8.28 21.45 7.69
CA ILE A 182 -8.04 20.00 7.75
C ILE A 182 -7.65 19.61 9.16
N ALA A 183 -8.41 18.72 9.79
CA ALA A 183 -8.02 18.08 11.04
C ALA A 183 -7.51 16.66 10.79
N ILE A 184 -6.42 16.30 11.45
CA ILE A 184 -5.78 14.99 11.31
C ILE A 184 -5.87 14.28 12.65
N TRP A 185 -6.37 13.06 12.64
CA TRP A 185 -6.49 12.20 13.82
C TRP A 185 -5.98 10.81 13.52
N SER A 186 -5.38 10.17 14.51
CA SER A 186 -4.91 8.79 14.42
C SER A 186 -5.37 8.03 15.65
N ASP A 187 -5.72 6.76 15.46
CA ASP A 187 -5.98 5.82 16.53
C ASP A 187 -4.81 5.82 17.54
N PRO A 188 -5.05 6.02 18.85
CA PRO A 188 -4.00 6.01 19.87
C PRO A 188 -3.14 4.74 19.89
N GLU A 189 -3.69 3.61 19.44
CA GLU A 189 -2.94 2.34 19.36
C GLU A 189 -1.94 2.34 18.18
N LEU A 190 -2.12 3.21 17.18
CA LEU A 190 -1.23 3.38 16.02
C LEU A 190 -0.21 4.50 16.22
N LYS A 191 0.30 4.67 17.45
CA LYS A 191 1.20 5.77 17.85
C LYS A 191 2.43 5.94 16.95
N GLU A 192 2.98 4.86 16.42
CA GLU A 192 4.17 4.85 15.58
C GLU A 192 3.89 5.39 14.16
N LEU A 193 2.64 5.33 13.72
CA LEU A 193 2.19 5.78 12.40
C LEU A 193 1.59 7.18 12.43
N LYS A 194 1.40 7.76 13.62
CA LYS A 194 0.83 9.10 13.78
C LYS A 194 1.58 10.15 12.97
N GLU A 195 2.90 10.18 13.09
CA GLU A 195 3.74 11.17 12.41
C GLU A 195 3.84 10.88 10.90
N PRO A 196 4.13 9.64 10.43
CA PRO A 196 4.05 9.31 9.01
C PRO A 196 2.71 9.66 8.36
N PHE A 197 1.60 9.30 9.00
CA PHE A 197 0.26 9.61 8.49
C PHE A 197 0.00 11.11 8.40
N HIS A 198 0.38 11.88 9.43
CA HIS A 198 0.27 13.33 9.39
C HIS A 198 1.04 13.93 8.20
N GLN A 199 2.28 13.48 7.99
CA GLN A 199 3.10 13.94 6.87
C GLN A 199 2.51 13.56 5.51
N ASP A 200 1.97 12.35 5.37
CA ASP A 200 1.36 11.90 4.12
C ASP A 200 0.07 12.66 3.80
N VAL A 201 -0.75 12.99 4.80
CA VAL A 201 -1.95 13.84 4.62
C VAL A 201 -1.54 15.23 4.14
N VAL A 202 -0.59 15.87 4.82
CA VAL A 202 -0.09 17.21 4.43
C VAL A 202 0.44 17.17 3.00
N ARG A 203 1.30 16.20 2.68
CA ARG A 203 1.91 16.04 1.35
C ARG A 203 0.85 15.79 0.27
N ALA A 204 -0.19 15.02 0.56
CA ALA A 204 -1.28 14.79 -0.38
C ALA A 204 -2.04 16.07 -0.71
N PHE A 205 -2.41 16.87 0.29
CA PHE A 205 -3.06 18.17 0.07
C PHE A 205 -2.14 19.15 -0.66
N GLU A 206 -0.84 19.20 -0.35
CA GLU A 206 0.13 20.02 -1.09
C GLU A 206 0.22 19.62 -2.57
N ARG A 207 0.28 18.32 -2.86
CA ARG A 207 0.33 17.81 -4.24
C ARG A 207 -0.91 18.21 -5.04
N TRP A 208 -2.09 18.07 -4.45
CA TRP A 208 -3.34 18.49 -5.09
C TRP A 208 -3.47 20.02 -5.20
N GLN A 209 -2.98 20.78 -4.21
CA GLN A 209 -2.87 22.24 -4.30
C GLN A 209 -1.98 22.67 -5.47
N ILE A 210 -0.81 22.04 -5.64
CA ILE A 210 0.08 22.31 -6.79
C ILE A 210 -0.63 21.93 -8.10
N ALA A 211 -1.29 20.76 -8.14
CA ALA A 211 -2.00 20.27 -9.31
C ALA A 211 -3.12 21.21 -9.77
N SER A 212 -3.85 21.84 -8.86
CA SER A 212 -4.90 22.81 -9.18
C SER A 212 -4.38 24.20 -9.59
N GLY A 213 -3.06 24.41 -9.54
CA GLY A 213 -2.44 25.72 -9.74
C GLY A 213 -2.65 26.66 -8.54
N GLY A 214 -2.72 26.12 -7.32
CA GLY A 214 -2.88 26.87 -6.08
C GLY A 214 -4.32 27.21 -5.72
N LYS A 215 -5.32 26.61 -6.38
CA LYS A 215 -6.75 26.95 -6.13
C LYS A 215 -7.34 26.19 -4.95
N THR A 216 -6.89 24.96 -4.71
CA THR A 216 -7.36 24.12 -3.61
C THR A 216 -6.48 24.29 -2.36
N THR A 217 -6.46 25.50 -1.81
CA THR A 217 -5.62 25.82 -0.63
C THR A 217 -6.14 25.21 0.65
N PHE A 218 -5.27 24.96 1.63
CA PHE A 218 -5.66 24.35 2.90
C PHE A 218 -4.84 24.87 4.07
N LYS A 219 -5.32 24.60 5.28
CA LYS A 219 -4.59 24.80 6.53
C LYS A 219 -4.90 23.70 7.53
N ILE A 220 -3.90 23.30 8.30
CA ILE A 220 -4.08 22.31 9.36
C ILE A 220 -4.67 22.98 10.61
N VAL A 221 -5.68 22.34 11.20
CA VAL A 221 -6.30 22.75 12.47
C VAL A 221 -6.27 21.58 13.46
N SER A 222 -6.18 21.90 14.76
CA SER A 222 -6.14 20.89 15.82
C SER A 222 -7.52 20.37 16.24
N ASP A 223 -8.58 21.16 16.02
CA ASP A 223 -9.95 20.82 16.39
C ASP A 223 -10.72 20.20 15.22
N GLN A 224 -11.26 19.00 15.42
CA GLN A 224 -12.06 18.29 14.41
C GLN A 224 -13.42 18.94 14.17
N LYS A 225 -14.00 19.60 15.17
CA LYS A 225 -15.37 20.17 15.05
C LYS A 225 -15.43 21.36 14.12
N SER A 226 -14.34 22.13 14.07
CA SER A 226 -14.19 23.27 13.18
C SER A 226 -13.50 22.92 11.86
N ALA A 227 -13.24 21.65 11.57
CA ALA A 227 -12.62 21.23 10.32
C ALA A 227 -13.66 21.04 9.20
N ASP A 228 -13.28 21.41 7.98
CA ASP A 228 -14.04 21.15 6.77
C ASP A 228 -13.79 19.70 6.30
N ILE A 229 -12.56 19.19 6.49
CA ILE A 229 -12.20 17.79 6.25
C ILE A 229 -11.54 17.19 7.48
N VAL A 230 -12.01 16.01 7.90
CA VAL A 230 -11.39 15.22 8.97
C VAL A 230 -10.73 13.97 8.39
N CYS A 231 -9.41 13.89 8.49
CA CYS A 231 -8.61 12.74 8.07
C CYS A 231 -8.32 11.84 9.27
N LYS A 232 -8.68 10.56 9.19
CA LYS A 232 -8.54 9.60 10.28
C LYS A 232 -7.74 8.38 9.85
N LEU A 233 -6.73 8.02 10.63
CA LEU A 233 -6.10 6.70 10.57
C LEU A 233 -6.76 5.79 11.61
N VAL A 234 -7.41 4.72 11.16
CA VAL A 234 -8.17 3.78 12.01
C VAL A 234 -7.63 2.37 11.86
N ARG A 235 -7.55 1.61 12.95
CA ARG A 235 -7.14 0.20 12.90
C ARG A 235 -8.29 -0.67 12.39
N VAL A 236 -8.00 -1.62 11.50
CA VAL A 236 -8.94 -2.70 11.17
C VAL A 236 -8.82 -3.80 12.21
N MET A 237 -9.91 -4.10 12.93
CA MET A 237 -9.94 -5.25 13.84
C MET A 237 -10.10 -6.55 13.06
N ARG A 238 -9.26 -7.55 13.37
CA ARG A 238 -9.41 -8.94 12.92
C ARG A 238 -10.83 -9.45 13.23
N GLY A 239 -11.56 -9.89 12.20
CA GLY A 239 -12.88 -10.53 12.35
C GLY A 239 -14.10 -9.70 11.91
N SER A 240 -13.90 -8.45 11.48
CA SER A 240 -14.95 -7.70 10.77
C SER A 240 -15.25 -8.38 9.43
N LYS A 241 -16.40 -9.07 9.32
CA LYS A 241 -16.95 -9.53 8.04
C LYS A 241 -17.38 -8.31 7.21
N ARG A 242 -16.44 -7.55 6.65
CA ARG A 242 -16.73 -6.60 5.59
C ARG A 242 -16.71 -7.35 4.26
N SER A 243 -17.84 -7.24 3.56
CA SER A 243 -18.33 -8.07 2.47
C SER A 243 -17.55 -7.94 1.16
N GLY A 244 -17.21 -9.08 0.54
CA GLY A 244 -17.38 -9.40 -0.89
C GLY A 244 -16.60 -8.62 -1.97
N LEU A 245 -16.25 -7.36 -1.76
CA LEU A 245 -15.27 -6.62 -2.54
C LEU A 245 -13.99 -6.51 -1.69
N GLY A 246 -12.83 -6.57 -2.33
CA GLY A 246 -11.51 -6.62 -1.69
C GLY A 246 -11.34 -5.64 -0.52
N GLU A 247 -10.46 -6.02 0.41
CA GLU A 247 -10.12 -5.26 1.62
C GLU A 247 -9.94 -3.76 1.31
N LYS A 248 -10.95 -2.93 1.60
CA LYS A 248 -10.87 -1.47 1.36
C LYS A 248 -9.76 -0.88 2.24
N ALA A 249 -8.79 -0.20 1.62
CA ALA A 249 -7.69 0.47 2.33
C ALA A 249 -8.06 1.89 2.82
N GLY A 250 -9.05 2.52 2.18
CA GLY A 250 -9.55 3.83 2.54
C GLY A 250 -11.02 4.01 2.17
N GLU A 251 -11.63 5.07 2.71
CA GLU A 251 -12.97 5.51 2.37
C GLU A 251 -13.10 7.02 2.57
N THR A 252 -13.65 7.69 1.57
CA THR A 252 -14.03 9.10 1.65
C THR A 252 -15.54 9.23 1.69
N ALA A 253 -16.04 9.92 2.72
CA ALA A 253 -17.44 10.32 2.83
C ALA A 253 -17.57 11.83 2.54
N LEU A 254 -18.58 12.20 1.76
CA LEU A 254 -18.94 13.57 1.45
C LEU A 254 -20.29 13.91 2.05
N GLN A 255 -20.43 15.13 2.55
CA GLN A 255 -21.69 15.73 2.93
C GLN A 255 -21.95 16.95 2.06
N TRP A 256 -23.15 17.01 1.50
CA TRP A 256 -23.57 18.02 0.54
C TRP A 256 -24.21 19.25 1.22
N ASP A 257 -24.20 20.37 0.51
CA ASP A 257 -24.93 21.59 0.89
C ASP A 257 -26.43 21.31 0.76
N ASP A 258 -27.22 21.68 1.77
CA ASP A 258 -28.67 21.43 1.80
C ASP A 258 -29.41 22.12 0.62
N SER A 259 -28.76 23.09 -0.02
CA SER A 259 -29.27 23.84 -1.18
C SER A 259 -28.77 23.33 -2.54
N SER A 260 -27.80 22.40 -2.57
CA SER A 260 -27.23 21.87 -3.81
C SER A 260 -26.51 20.54 -3.56
N ASP A 261 -26.94 19.50 -4.27
CA ASP A 261 -26.32 18.18 -4.20
C ASP A 261 -24.91 18.16 -4.80
N ASP A 262 -24.52 19.18 -5.58
CA ASP A 262 -23.22 19.29 -6.26
C ASP A 262 -22.13 19.96 -5.40
N ILE A 263 -22.49 20.53 -4.25
CA ILE A 263 -21.58 21.36 -3.46
C ILE A 263 -21.21 20.64 -2.16
N VAL A 264 -19.92 20.37 -1.98
CA VAL A 264 -19.40 19.77 -0.75
C VAL A 264 -19.42 20.82 0.37
N LYS A 265 -19.97 20.42 1.53
CA LYS A 265 -20.00 21.20 2.77
C LYS A 265 -19.05 20.65 3.83
N TRP A 266 -18.85 19.34 3.85
CA TRP A 266 -17.97 18.65 4.80
C TRP A 266 -17.50 17.31 4.22
N SER A 267 -16.31 16.84 4.62
CA SER A 267 -15.81 15.52 4.22
C SER A 267 -15.09 14.78 5.36
N ARG A 268 -15.15 13.45 5.31
CA ARG A 268 -14.35 12.55 6.13
C ARG A 268 -13.50 11.66 5.25
N ILE A 269 -12.22 11.55 5.58
CA ILE A 269 -11.34 10.54 5.01
C ILE A 269 -10.98 9.56 6.13
N GLU A 270 -11.23 8.27 5.91
CA GLU A 270 -10.84 7.19 6.82
C GLU A 270 -9.87 6.26 6.10
N ILE A 271 -8.66 6.14 6.63
CA ILE A 271 -7.65 5.19 6.16
C ILE A 271 -7.63 4.02 7.13
N PHE A 272 -7.85 2.83 6.59
CA PHE A 272 -7.94 1.58 7.32
C PHE A 272 -6.57 0.92 7.37
N TRP A 273 -5.88 1.02 8.51
CA TRP A 273 -4.56 0.41 8.68
C TRP A 273 -4.65 -1.09 8.98
N ASP A 274 -3.83 -1.85 8.26
CA ASP A 274 -3.56 -3.28 8.44
C ASP A 274 -2.04 -3.48 8.45
N GLU A 275 -1.52 -4.29 9.35
CA GLU A 275 -0.07 -4.56 9.50
C GLU A 275 0.57 -5.18 8.24
N ARG A 276 -0.24 -5.72 7.32
CA ARG A 276 0.20 -6.18 5.98
C ARG A 276 0.51 -5.03 5.02
N TYR A 277 0.14 -3.79 5.36
CA TYR A 277 0.43 -2.60 4.56
C TYR A 277 1.80 -2.03 4.90
N ASN A 278 2.41 -1.38 3.91
CA ASN A 278 3.65 -0.63 4.08
C ASN A 278 3.38 0.87 3.91
N LEU A 279 4.34 1.71 4.29
CA LEU A 279 4.19 3.17 4.24
C LEU A 279 3.92 3.70 2.81
N VAL A 280 4.42 3.02 1.77
CA VAL A 280 4.14 3.43 0.38
C VAL A 280 2.66 3.25 0.04
N LYS A 281 2.02 2.17 0.53
CA LYS A 281 0.57 1.97 0.40
C LYS A 281 -0.23 2.99 1.22
N LEU A 282 0.30 3.44 2.36
CA LEU A 282 -0.33 4.49 3.17
C LEU A 282 -0.42 5.80 2.39
N GLU A 283 0.73 6.28 1.91
CA GLU A 283 0.84 7.53 1.16
C GLU A 283 -0.07 7.50 -0.08
N ALA A 284 -0.05 6.38 -0.80
CA ALA A 284 -0.90 6.16 -1.97
C ALA A 284 -2.39 6.27 -1.66
N CYS A 285 -2.83 5.55 -0.63
CA CYS A 285 -4.22 5.54 -0.22
C CYS A 285 -4.66 6.94 0.23
N VAL A 286 -3.83 7.63 1.01
CA VAL A 286 -4.11 9.01 1.43
C VAL A 286 -4.24 9.94 0.21
N LEU A 287 -3.33 9.85 -0.75
CA LEU A 287 -3.35 10.70 -1.95
C LEU A 287 -4.63 10.47 -2.78
N HIS A 288 -5.06 9.22 -2.91
CA HIS A 288 -6.31 8.82 -3.58
C HIS A 288 -7.54 9.38 -2.87
N GLU A 289 -7.68 9.14 -1.57
CA GLU A 289 -8.84 9.59 -0.79
C GLU A 289 -8.94 11.12 -0.72
N VAL A 290 -7.81 11.84 -0.65
CA VAL A 290 -7.83 13.31 -0.76
C VAL A 290 -8.37 13.75 -2.12
N GLY A 291 -8.09 13.03 -3.20
CA GLY A 291 -8.68 13.31 -4.51
C GLY A 291 -10.21 13.24 -4.49
N HIS A 292 -10.77 12.19 -3.87
CA HIS A 292 -12.22 12.07 -3.65
C HIS A 292 -12.77 13.22 -2.80
N ALA A 293 -12.08 13.60 -1.72
CA ALA A 293 -12.52 14.68 -0.85
C ALA A 293 -12.54 16.05 -1.56
N LEU A 294 -11.76 16.20 -2.64
CA LEU A 294 -11.73 17.38 -3.50
C LEU A 294 -12.73 17.30 -4.68
N GLY A 295 -13.51 16.23 -4.78
CA GLY A 295 -14.57 16.08 -5.79
C GLY A 295 -14.21 15.24 -7.01
N LEU A 296 -13.06 14.55 -7.00
CA LEU A 296 -12.70 13.63 -8.08
C LEU A 296 -13.42 12.30 -7.92
N ASN A 297 -13.88 11.74 -9.03
CA ASN A 297 -14.34 10.36 -9.12
C ASN A 297 -13.19 9.42 -9.46
N HIS A 298 -13.46 8.11 -9.41
CA HIS A 298 -12.48 7.12 -9.86
C HIS A 298 -12.07 7.36 -11.31
N SER A 299 -10.78 7.17 -11.58
CA SER A 299 -10.25 7.08 -12.92
C SER A 299 -10.41 5.66 -13.47
N SER A 300 -10.65 5.57 -14.78
CA SER A 300 -10.60 4.33 -15.55
C SER A 300 -9.19 3.87 -15.94
N ASN A 301 -8.18 4.72 -15.76
CA ASN A 301 -6.80 4.44 -16.18
C ASN A 301 -5.99 3.88 -15.00
N PRO A 302 -5.43 2.67 -15.10
CA PRO A 302 -4.66 2.04 -14.02
C PRO A 302 -3.36 2.76 -13.62
N HIS A 303 -2.92 3.75 -14.39
CA HIS A 303 -1.76 4.59 -14.09
C HIS A 303 -2.09 5.85 -13.29
N ASP A 304 -3.36 6.15 -13.08
CA ASP A 304 -3.80 7.32 -12.31
C ASP A 304 -3.88 6.99 -10.82
N ILE A 305 -3.63 7.98 -9.97
CA ILE A 305 -3.85 7.79 -8.53
C ILE A 305 -5.31 7.51 -8.25
N MET A 306 -6.22 8.13 -9.00
CA MET A 306 -7.66 7.96 -8.82
C MET A 306 -8.18 6.60 -9.32
N PHE A 307 -7.31 5.69 -9.80
CA PHE A 307 -7.72 4.32 -10.11
C PHE A 307 -8.04 3.55 -8.82
N PRO A 308 -9.20 2.86 -8.72
CA PRO A 308 -9.67 2.23 -7.48
C PRO A 308 -8.80 1.07 -6.96
N LEU A 309 -7.80 0.63 -7.73
CA LEU A 309 -6.88 -0.46 -7.37
C LEU A 309 -5.41 -0.06 -7.57
N ALA A 310 -5.07 1.23 -7.43
CA ALA A 310 -3.71 1.71 -7.66
C ALA A 310 -2.67 0.94 -6.81
N HIS A 311 -1.62 0.44 -7.46
CA HIS A 311 -0.51 -0.29 -6.84
C HIS A 311 0.85 0.29 -7.31
N PRO A 312 1.92 0.22 -6.49
CA PRO A 312 3.24 0.70 -6.89
C PRO A 312 3.69 0.10 -8.24
N PRO A 313 4.48 0.84 -9.05
CA PRO A 313 5.28 2.01 -8.68
C PRO A 313 4.58 3.37 -8.84
N TYR A 314 3.36 3.43 -9.38
CA TYR A 314 2.68 4.70 -9.70
C TYR A 314 1.79 5.24 -8.58
N ALA A 315 1.55 4.44 -7.55
CA ALA A 315 0.56 4.70 -6.52
C ALA A 315 0.81 5.96 -5.65
N ALA A 316 1.91 6.69 -5.79
CA ALA A 316 2.14 7.94 -5.03
C ALA A 316 2.37 9.17 -5.93
N ILE A 317 2.07 9.08 -7.23
CA ILE A 317 2.36 10.13 -8.21
C ILE A 317 1.05 10.53 -8.89
N LEU A 318 0.76 11.83 -8.92
CA LEU A 318 -0.35 12.36 -9.72
C LEU A 318 0.01 12.30 -11.21
N SER A 319 -0.80 11.59 -11.99
CA SER A 319 -0.68 11.61 -13.44
C SER A 319 -1.09 12.98 -14.00
N GLU A 320 -0.80 13.25 -15.28
CA GLU A 320 -1.34 14.45 -15.93
C GLU A 320 -2.87 14.43 -16.01
N ARG A 321 -3.49 13.25 -16.10
CA ARG A 321 -4.96 13.09 -16.11
C ARG A 321 -5.55 13.45 -14.74
N ASP A 322 -4.93 13.00 -13.66
CA ASP A 322 -5.32 13.38 -12.28
C ASP A 322 -5.31 14.90 -12.12
N LYS A 323 -4.20 15.56 -12.49
CA LYS A 323 -4.02 17.01 -12.37
C LYS A 323 -5.05 17.78 -13.19
N ASN A 324 -5.26 17.39 -14.45
CA ASN A 324 -6.19 18.08 -15.34
C ASN A 324 -7.65 17.90 -14.91
N SER A 325 -8.00 16.73 -14.35
CA SER A 325 -9.33 16.49 -13.78
C SER A 325 -9.62 17.45 -12.63
N LEU A 326 -8.66 17.65 -11.72
CA LEU A 326 -8.83 18.60 -10.61
C LEU A 326 -8.92 20.04 -11.10
N LYS A 327 -8.07 20.44 -12.06
CA LYS A 327 -8.15 21.78 -12.67
C LYS A 327 -9.54 22.03 -13.25
N ALA A 328 -10.10 21.09 -13.99
CA ALA A 328 -11.42 21.25 -14.61
C ALA A 328 -12.58 21.47 -13.61
N ILE A 329 -12.43 21.05 -12.36
CA ILE A 329 -13.39 21.33 -11.28
C ILE A 329 -13.24 22.79 -10.80
N TYR A 330 -12.01 23.28 -10.66
CA TYR A 330 -11.72 24.56 -9.98
C TYR A 330 -11.24 25.70 -10.88
N GLU A 331 -11.09 25.50 -12.20
CA GLU A 331 -10.54 26.47 -13.16
C GLU A 331 -11.58 27.48 -13.69
N LYS A 332 -12.88 27.21 -13.53
CA LYS A 332 -13.96 28.15 -13.89
C LYS A 332 -14.25 29.11 -12.76
#